data_AF-A0A1B8Y218-F1
#
_entry.id   AF-A0A1B8Y218-F1
#
_cell.length_a   1.000
_cell.length_b   1.000
_cell.length_c   1.000
_cell.angle_alpha   90.00
_cell.angle_beta   90.00
_cell.angle_gamma   90.00
#
_symmetry.space_group_name_H-M   'P 1'
#
loop_
_entity.id
_entity.type
_entity.pdbx_description
1 polymer ?
#
loop_
_entity_poly.entity_id
_entity_poly.type
_entity_poly.pdbx_seq_one_letter_code
_entity_poly.pdbx_strand_id
1 'polypeptide(L)'
;MWECQGDCGKLHLCHYHVLDSCTRTPCSFSHDITSGQNLTVLERYQLQVLDIEELRRLLLQNDPSFLPEIYKHYNCANGPYGACTFQADCQKLHICKYFLEGECRYQTRCKRPHHLQGPDTLSKLKKWGMGDRWILSLQQIYRNACALRDFRLPVPKQRPMPVGRKDKCMKDHYHLPYRWQALRANGWEDMDDMESVEEAYCNISN
;
A
#
# COMPACT_ATOMS: atom_id res chain seq x y z
N MET A 1 33.94 5.20 0.63
CA MET A 1 32.49 5.32 0.93
C MET A 1 31.93 6.34 -0.02
N TRP A 2 31.06 5.96 -0.95
CA TRP A 2 30.32 6.94 -1.74
C TRP A 2 29.15 7.43 -0.89
N GLU A 3 29.22 8.68 -0.43
CA GLU A 3 28.08 9.38 0.12
C GLU A 3 27.15 9.73 -1.05
N CYS A 4 25.90 9.27 -0.99
CA CYS A 4 24.91 9.64 -2.00
C CYS A 4 24.60 11.14 -1.87
N GLN A 5 24.68 11.89 -2.96
CA GLN A 5 24.41 13.33 -2.95
C GLN A 5 22.90 13.67 -2.95
N GLY A 6 22.03 12.68 -2.72
CA GLY A 6 20.57 12.86 -2.71
C GLY A 6 19.90 12.75 -4.10
N ASP A 7 20.68 12.51 -5.15
CA ASP A 7 20.22 12.36 -6.54
C ASP A 7 19.70 10.95 -6.88
N CYS A 8 19.87 9.98 -5.98
CA CYS A 8 19.41 8.59 -6.19
C CYS A 8 17.89 8.43 -6.15
N GLY A 9 17.15 9.46 -5.71
CA GLY A 9 15.69 9.45 -5.61
C GLY A 9 15.12 8.56 -4.51
N LYS A 10 15.92 8.16 -3.52
CA LYS A 10 15.51 7.31 -2.39
C LYS A 10 15.81 7.98 -1.06
N LEU A 11 14.97 7.70 -0.06
CA LEU A 11 15.21 8.11 1.32
C LEU A 11 16.37 7.32 1.93
N HIS A 12 17.30 8.03 2.57
CA HIS A 12 18.44 7.50 3.31
C HIS A 12 18.12 7.47 4.79
N LEU A 13 17.07 6.73 5.17
CA LEU A 13 16.64 6.59 6.55
C LEU A 13 17.02 5.24 7.13
N CYS A 14 17.33 5.21 8.42
CA CYS A 14 17.50 3.96 9.15
C CYS A 14 16.19 3.17 9.10
N HIS A 15 16.26 1.95 8.56
CA HIS A 15 15.11 1.06 8.48
C HIS A 15 14.45 0.83 9.84
N TYR A 16 15.24 0.56 10.87
CA TYR A 16 14.76 0.37 12.25
C TYR A 16 14.24 1.68 12.89
N HIS A 17 14.68 2.85 12.41
CA HIS A 17 14.11 4.12 12.87
C HIS A 17 12.71 4.32 12.29
N VAL A 18 12.48 3.98 11.02
CA VAL A 18 11.13 4.00 10.42
C VAL A 18 10.20 3.02 11.14
N LEU A 19 10.72 1.84 11.49
CA LEU A 19 9.99 0.81 12.24
C LEU A 19 9.89 1.04 13.75
N ASP A 20 10.36 2.19 14.24
CA ASP A 20 10.30 2.57 15.66
C ASP A 20 10.93 1.54 16.61
N SER A 21 12.10 1.01 16.23
CA SER A 21 12.82 -0.06 16.93
C SER A 21 14.34 0.12 16.98
N CYS A 22 14.88 1.20 16.41
CA CYS A 22 16.32 1.43 16.42
C CYS A 22 16.84 1.79 17.82
N THR A 23 17.76 0.97 18.34
CA THR A 23 18.42 1.18 19.65
C THR A 23 19.89 1.57 19.54
N ARG A 24 20.44 1.72 18.32
CA ARG A 24 21.87 2.02 18.11
C ARG A 24 22.20 3.48 18.40
N THR A 25 23.27 3.68 19.18
CA THR A 25 23.82 5.00 19.51
C THR A 25 25.37 4.96 19.46
N PRO A 26 26.04 5.60 18.49
CA PRO A 26 25.46 6.28 17.32
C PRO A 26 24.94 5.29 16.27
N CYS A 27 23.91 5.68 15.53
CA CYS A 27 23.41 4.89 14.39
C CYS A 27 24.23 5.21 13.13
N SER A 28 24.56 4.18 12.35
CA SER A 28 25.28 4.32 11.06
C SER A 28 24.39 4.85 9.93
N PHE A 29 23.08 4.95 10.14
CA PHE A 29 22.10 5.42 9.17
C PHE A 29 21.37 6.66 9.71
N SER A 30 20.93 7.55 8.83
CA SER A 30 20.26 8.79 9.26
C SER A 30 18.93 8.50 9.96
N HIS A 31 18.69 9.20 11.06
CA HIS A 31 17.37 9.29 11.72
C HIS A 31 16.69 10.62 11.39
N ASP A 32 17.34 11.46 10.59
CA ASP A 32 16.88 12.80 10.28
C ASP A 32 16.22 12.85 8.90
N ILE A 33 14.91 13.04 8.90
CA ILE A 33 14.10 13.19 7.68
C ILE A 33 14.31 14.53 6.99
N THR A 34 14.81 15.54 7.70
CA THR A 34 15.07 16.88 7.15
C THR A 34 16.52 17.06 6.70
N SER A 35 17.37 16.03 6.87
CA SER A 35 18.71 16.01 6.29
C SER A 35 18.65 16.29 4.78
N GLY A 36 19.62 17.06 4.26
CA GLY A 36 19.55 17.60 2.89
C GLY A 36 19.25 16.56 1.80
N GLN A 37 19.84 15.37 1.89
CA GLN A 37 19.59 14.27 0.95
C GLN A 37 18.14 13.76 0.99
N ASN A 38 17.54 13.70 2.19
CA ASN A 38 16.16 13.25 2.38
C ASN A 38 15.17 14.36 2.00
N LEU A 39 15.48 15.62 2.34
CA LEU A 39 14.64 16.77 2.00
C LEU A 39 14.48 16.91 0.49
N THR A 40 15.55 16.78 -0.30
CA THR A 40 15.47 16.82 -1.77
C THR A 40 14.53 15.74 -2.32
N VAL A 41 14.54 14.54 -1.73
CA VAL A 41 13.63 13.46 -2.13
C VAL A 41 12.20 13.78 -1.72
N LEU A 42 11.97 14.27 -0.51
CA LEU A 42 10.63 14.65 -0.02
C LEU A 42 10.03 15.79 -0.85
N GLU A 43 10.79 16.85 -1.14
CA GLU A 43 10.35 17.98 -1.98
C GLU A 43 9.97 17.52 -3.38
N ARG A 44 10.78 16.63 -3.99
CA ARG A 44 10.51 16.07 -5.32
C ARG A 44 9.15 15.37 -5.39
N TYR A 45 8.72 14.73 -4.31
CA TYR A 45 7.43 14.06 -4.20
C TYR A 45 6.35 14.88 -3.47
N GLN A 46 6.64 16.15 -3.13
CA GLN A 46 5.73 17.05 -2.41
C GLN A 46 5.31 16.52 -1.02
N LEU A 47 6.23 15.84 -0.33
CA LEU A 47 6.05 15.22 0.98
C LEU A 47 6.79 15.93 2.11
N GLN A 48 7.40 17.10 1.85
CA GLN A 48 8.20 17.85 2.82
C GLN A 48 7.40 18.41 4.00
N VAL A 49 6.07 18.47 3.86
CA VAL A 49 5.15 18.91 4.92
C VAL A 49 4.88 17.82 5.96
N LEU A 50 5.19 16.56 5.62
CA LEU A 50 4.90 15.43 6.50
C LEU A 50 5.88 15.38 7.66
N ASP A 51 5.36 15.12 8.85
CA ASP A 51 6.21 14.77 9.98
C ASP A 51 6.72 13.32 9.88
N ILE A 52 7.60 12.94 10.81
CA ILE A 52 8.14 11.56 10.87
C ILE A 52 7.04 10.51 11.06
N GLU A 53 5.98 10.83 11.80
CA GLU A 53 4.89 9.91 12.10
C GLU A 53 4.02 9.65 10.87
N GLU A 54 3.69 10.68 10.12
CA GLU A 54 2.99 10.62 8.85
C GLU A 54 3.83 9.91 7.78
N LEU A 55 5.12 10.24 7.68
CA LEU A 55 6.03 9.58 6.75
C LEU A 55 6.16 8.09 7.06
N ARG A 56 6.29 7.70 8.34
CA ARG A 56 6.31 6.28 8.74
C ARG A 56 5.05 5.54 8.31
N ARG A 57 3.86 6.11 8.53
CA ARG A 57 2.58 5.53 8.09
C ARG A 57 2.52 5.38 6.58
N LEU A 58 2.95 6.40 5.84
CA LEU A 58 2.98 6.39 4.39
C LEU A 58 3.90 5.28 3.87
N LEU A 59 5.12 5.19 4.38
CA LEU A 59 6.11 4.18 3.97
C LEU A 59 5.62 2.75 4.27
N LEU A 60 5.11 2.50 5.48
CA LEU A 60 4.60 1.18 5.88
C LEU A 60 3.45 0.68 5.00
N GLN A 61 2.64 1.58 4.45
CA GLN A 61 1.51 1.22 3.59
C GLN A 61 1.90 1.08 2.11
N ASN A 62 2.95 1.79 1.66
CA ASN A 62 3.31 1.90 0.24
C ASN A 62 4.53 1.08 -0.17
N ASP A 63 5.43 0.76 0.77
CA ASP A 63 6.65 0.04 0.51
C ASP A 63 6.63 -1.33 1.22
N PRO A 64 6.44 -2.43 0.48
CA PRO A 64 6.41 -3.78 1.03
C PRO A 64 7.69 -4.20 1.75
N SER A 65 8.83 -3.55 1.52
CA SER A 65 10.09 -3.87 2.21
C SER A 65 10.04 -3.57 3.71
N PHE A 66 9.10 -2.72 4.15
CA PHE A 66 8.84 -2.45 5.57
C PHE A 66 7.81 -3.40 6.20
N LEU A 67 7.34 -4.42 5.48
CA LEU A 67 6.38 -5.39 5.99
C LEU A 67 6.99 -6.81 6.02
N PRO A 68 6.82 -7.56 7.13
CA PRO A 68 7.26 -8.95 7.21
C PRO A 68 6.63 -9.83 6.11
N GLU A 69 7.38 -10.75 5.52
CA GLU A 69 6.77 -11.65 4.54
C GLU A 69 5.79 -12.65 5.20
N ILE A 70 4.59 -12.74 4.63
CA ILE A 70 3.59 -13.77 4.99
C ILE A 70 3.88 -15.03 4.18
N TYR A 71 3.86 -16.19 4.82
CA TYR A 71 4.03 -17.46 4.11
C TYR A 71 2.81 -17.77 3.22
N LYS A 72 2.99 -17.65 1.91
CA LYS A 72 1.91 -17.75 0.89
C LYS A 72 1.13 -19.07 0.93
N HIS A 73 1.78 -20.18 1.29
CA HIS A 73 1.17 -21.52 1.30
C HIS A 73 0.70 -21.97 2.69
N TYR A 74 0.68 -21.07 3.68
CA TYR A 74 0.21 -21.41 5.01
C TYR A 74 -1.26 -21.85 5.01
N ASN A 75 -2.08 -21.19 4.20
CA ASN A 75 -3.52 -21.46 4.12
C ASN A 75 -3.86 -22.76 3.35
N CYS A 76 -2.91 -23.33 2.58
CA CYS A 76 -3.19 -24.36 1.57
C CYS A 76 -2.97 -25.82 2.02
N ALA A 77 -2.44 -26.09 3.21
CA ALA A 77 -2.16 -27.46 3.66
C ALA A 77 -2.50 -27.69 5.14
N ASN A 78 -2.79 -28.93 5.52
CA ASN A 78 -3.22 -29.26 6.88
C ASN A 78 -2.09 -29.13 7.93
N GLY A 79 -2.46 -28.99 9.21
CA GLY A 79 -1.51 -28.91 10.33
C GLY A 79 -1.17 -27.49 10.79
N PRO A 80 -0.49 -27.35 11.96
CA PRO A 80 -0.23 -26.07 12.62
C PRO A 80 0.68 -25.13 11.81
N TYR A 81 1.54 -25.70 10.95
CA TYR A 81 2.48 -24.96 10.09
C TYR A 81 2.08 -24.94 8.60
N GLY A 82 0.91 -25.48 8.25
CA GLY A 82 0.48 -25.61 6.87
C GLY A 82 1.48 -26.40 6.03
N ALA A 83 1.85 -25.87 4.85
CA ALA A 83 2.81 -26.53 3.95
C ALA A 83 4.27 -26.20 4.29
N CYS A 84 4.52 -25.46 5.37
CA CYS A 84 5.84 -24.96 5.70
C CYS A 84 6.74 -26.09 6.22
N THR A 85 7.80 -26.39 5.48
CA THR A 85 8.82 -27.38 5.88
C THR A 85 9.73 -26.87 7.00
N PHE A 86 9.82 -25.55 7.19
CA PHE A 86 10.67 -24.93 8.21
C PHE A 86 9.99 -24.76 9.58
N GLN A 87 8.67 -24.95 9.68
CA GLN A 87 7.92 -24.97 10.93
C GLN A 87 8.29 -23.82 11.91
N ALA A 88 8.81 -24.14 13.10
CA ALA A 88 9.22 -23.16 14.11
C ALA A 88 10.34 -22.23 13.61
N ASP A 89 11.27 -22.74 12.82
CA ASP A 89 12.43 -22.02 12.27
C ASP A 89 12.10 -21.13 11.07
N CYS A 90 10.86 -21.17 10.60
CA CYS A 90 10.41 -20.33 9.49
C CYS A 90 10.47 -18.84 9.89
N GLN A 91 11.21 -18.05 9.11
CA GLN A 91 11.30 -16.59 9.31
C GLN A 91 10.05 -15.83 8.83
N LYS A 92 9.14 -16.50 8.12
CA LYS A 92 7.90 -15.92 7.60
C LYS A 92 6.77 -16.04 8.62
N LEU A 93 5.82 -15.13 8.53
CA LEU A 93 4.65 -15.14 9.41
C LEU A 93 3.69 -16.27 9.03
N HIS A 94 3.29 -17.05 10.03
CA HIS A 94 2.27 -18.11 9.95
C HIS A 94 0.92 -17.58 10.43
N ILE A 95 0.34 -16.69 9.65
CA ILE A 95 -0.91 -16.00 9.95
C ILE A 95 -1.85 -16.19 8.76
N CYS A 96 -3.15 -16.22 9.03
CA CYS A 96 -4.15 -16.24 7.98
C CYS A 96 -3.98 -15.02 7.06
N LYS A 97 -3.55 -15.24 5.82
CA LYS A 97 -3.43 -14.19 4.80
C LYS A 97 -4.75 -13.39 4.65
N TYR A 98 -5.88 -14.09 4.54
CA TYR A 98 -7.19 -13.46 4.41
C TYR A 98 -7.58 -12.63 5.63
N PHE A 99 -7.11 -12.96 6.83
CA PHE A 99 -7.37 -12.11 8.01
C PHE A 99 -6.60 -10.79 7.95
N LEU A 100 -5.34 -10.85 7.51
CA LEU A 100 -4.51 -9.68 7.30
C LEU A 100 -5.05 -8.78 6.18
N GLU A 101 -5.65 -9.38 5.16
CA GLU A 101 -6.28 -8.66 4.04
C GLU A 101 -7.71 -8.18 4.36
N GLY A 102 -8.35 -8.70 5.42
CA GLY A 102 -9.74 -8.37 5.78
C GLY A 102 -10.80 -9.29 5.16
N GLU A 103 -10.40 -10.25 4.33
CA GLU A 103 -11.25 -11.14 3.54
C GLU A 103 -11.54 -12.50 4.19
N CYS A 104 -11.14 -12.73 5.46
CA CYS A 104 -11.35 -14.04 6.10
C CYS A 104 -12.81 -14.29 6.46
N ARG A 105 -13.49 -15.12 5.66
CA ARG A 105 -14.89 -15.51 5.87
C ARG A 105 -15.13 -16.42 7.07
N TYR A 106 -14.08 -17.05 7.61
CA TYR A 106 -14.20 -18.01 8.71
C TYR A 106 -14.16 -17.36 10.10
N GLN A 107 -13.73 -16.10 10.19
CA GLN A 107 -13.72 -15.32 11.45
C GLN A 107 -13.09 -16.14 12.60
N THR A 108 -13.81 -16.35 13.71
CA THR A 108 -13.34 -17.13 14.88
C THR A 108 -13.25 -18.63 14.63
N ARG A 109 -13.87 -19.15 13.58
CA ARG A 109 -13.81 -20.56 13.17
C ARG A 109 -12.65 -20.85 12.21
N CYS A 110 -11.81 -19.86 11.92
CA CYS A 110 -10.66 -20.08 11.05
C CYS A 110 -9.66 -21.04 11.72
N LYS A 111 -9.23 -22.05 10.97
CA LYS A 111 -8.16 -22.98 11.41
C LYS A 111 -6.78 -22.33 11.44
N ARG A 112 -6.68 -21.05 11.09
CA ARG A 112 -5.43 -20.28 10.97
C ARG A 112 -5.42 -19.17 12.01
N PRO A 113 -4.26 -18.87 12.63
CA PRO A 113 -4.18 -17.81 13.63
C PRO A 113 -4.60 -16.46 13.05
N HIS A 114 -5.48 -15.78 13.78
CA HIS A 114 -5.90 -14.39 13.56
C HIS A 114 -5.31 -13.44 14.63
N HIS A 115 -4.37 -13.92 15.43
CA HIS A 115 -3.84 -13.17 16.56
C HIS A 115 -2.38 -12.80 16.34
N LEU A 116 -2.13 -11.50 16.13
CA LEU A 116 -0.80 -10.94 15.89
C LEU A 116 0.05 -10.82 17.16
N GLN A 117 -0.58 -10.84 18.34
CA GLN A 117 0.11 -10.71 19.63
C GLN A 117 0.42 -12.07 20.27
N GLY A 118 0.23 -13.18 19.55
CA GLY A 118 0.61 -14.50 20.04
C GLY A 118 2.13 -14.57 20.26
N PRO A 119 2.61 -15.26 21.30
CA PRO A 119 4.02 -15.19 21.73
C PRO A 119 5.02 -15.49 20.61
N ASP A 120 4.75 -16.51 19.79
CA ASP A 120 5.60 -16.87 18.64
C ASP A 120 5.60 -15.79 17.55
N THR A 121 4.44 -15.21 17.26
CA THR A 121 4.30 -14.16 16.24
C THR A 121 4.95 -12.87 16.70
N LEU A 122 4.71 -12.48 17.96
CA LEU A 122 5.29 -11.31 18.57
C LEU A 122 6.82 -11.41 18.61
N SER A 123 7.35 -12.57 19.00
CA SER A 123 8.80 -12.83 18.99
C SER A 123 9.40 -12.66 17.59
N LYS A 124 8.74 -13.16 16.54
CA LYS A 124 9.19 -12.99 15.14
C LYS A 124 9.13 -11.53 14.70
N LEU A 125 8.04 -10.82 14.97
CA LEU A 125 7.88 -9.41 14.62
C LEU A 125 8.93 -8.53 15.31
N LYS A 126 9.22 -8.80 16.58
CA LYS A 126 10.27 -8.12 17.34
C LYS A 126 11.66 -8.40 16.79
N LYS A 127 11.98 -9.67 16.50
CA LYS A 127 13.26 -10.08 15.88
C LYS A 127 13.45 -9.45 14.50
N TRP A 128 12.37 -9.29 13.75
CA TRP A 128 12.37 -8.59 12.46
C TRP A 128 12.64 -7.08 12.59
N GLY A 129 12.41 -6.51 13.79
CA GLY A 129 12.67 -5.10 14.08
C GLY A 129 11.42 -4.24 14.07
N MET A 130 10.23 -4.78 14.34
CA MET A 130 9.00 -3.98 14.41
C MET A 130 8.77 -3.42 15.84
N GLY A 131 8.54 -2.12 15.95
CA GLY A 131 8.14 -1.47 17.21
C GLY A 131 6.73 -1.89 17.67
N ASP A 132 6.46 -1.86 18.98
CA ASP A 132 5.18 -2.36 19.56
C ASP A 132 3.96 -1.69 18.95
N ARG A 133 4.03 -0.37 18.76
CA ARG A 133 2.93 0.42 18.19
C ARG A 133 2.51 -0.05 16.79
N TRP A 134 3.48 -0.50 15.99
CA TRP A 134 3.22 -1.01 14.64
C TRP A 134 2.67 -2.42 14.68
N ILE A 135 3.11 -3.25 15.63
CA ILE A 135 2.55 -4.59 15.85
C ILE A 135 1.07 -4.49 16.20
N LEU A 136 0.69 -3.52 17.04
CA LEU A 136 -0.72 -3.25 17.39
C LEU A 136 -1.55 -2.82 16.16
N SER A 137 -0.96 -2.07 15.24
CA SER A 137 -1.63 -1.55 14.04
C SER A 137 -1.43 -2.41 12.79
N LEU A 138 -0.74 -3.55 12.92
CA LEU A 138 -0.18 -4.29 11.78
C LEU A 138 -1.27 -4.80 10.83
N GLN A 139 -2.40 -5.27 11.37
CA GLN A 139 -3.54 -5.68 10.56
C GLN A 139 -4.04 -4.52 9.67
N GLN A 140 -4.19 -3.33 10.24
CA GLN A 140 -4.69 -2.18 9.49
C GLN A 140 -3.68 -1.74 8.42
N ILE A 141 -2.39 -1.82 8.71
CA ILE A 141 -1.32 -1.54 7.74
C ILE A 141 -1.40 -2.49 6.55
N TYR A 142 -1.55 -3.80 6.78
CA TYR A 142 -1.72 -4.78 5.70
C TYR A 142 -2.96 -4.50 4.86
N ARG A 143 -4.10 -4.24 5.50
CA ARG A 143 -5.35 -3.91 4.81
C ARG A 143 -5.19 -2.69 3.91
N ASN A 144 -4.62 -1.61 4.45
CA ASN A 144 -4.36 -0.38 3.68
C ASN A 144 -3.40 -0.66 2.52
N ALA A 145 -2.32 -1.40 2.78
CA ALA A 145 -1.35 -1.75 1.75
C ALA A 145 -1.92 -2.63 0.64
N CYS A 146 -2.89 -3.51 0.95
CA CYS A 146 -3.59 -4.31 -0.06
C CYS A 146 -4.60 -3.48 -0.83
N ALA A 147 -5.42 -2.67 -0.15
CA ALA A 147 -6.35 -1.75 -0.81
C ALA A 147 -5.62 -0.83 -1.80
N LEU A 148 -4.49 -0.23 -1.39
CA LEU A 148 -3.65 0.60 -2.26
C LEU A 148 -3.07 -0.15 -3.45
N ARG A 149 -2.82 -1.46 -3.34
CA ARG A 149 -2.36 -2.30 -4.46
C ARG A 149 -3.49 -2.66 -5.42
N ASP A 150 -4.68 -2.92 -4.88
CA ASP A 150 -5.86 -3.22 -5.68
C ASP A 150 -6.34 -1.98 -6.45
N PHE A 151 -6.24 -0.78 -5.86
CA PHE A 151 -6.38 0.50 -6.60
C PHE A 151 -5.31 0.70 -7.69
N ARG A 152 -4.18 -0.01 -7.62
CA ARG A 152 -3.07 0.11 -8.57
C ARG A 152 -3.14 -0.88 -9.76
N LEU A 153 -4.19 -1.72 -9.91
CA LEU A 153 -4.38 -2.50 -11.15
C LEU A 153 -5.83 -2.57 -11.66
N PRO A 154 -6.07 -2.47 -12.99
CA PRO A 154 -5.17 -2.02 -14.05
C PRO A 154 -5.41 -0.53 -14.37
N VAL A 155 -4.35 0.28 -14.32
CA VAL A 155 -4.22 1.35 -15.32
C VAL A 155 -4.35 0.64 -16.67
N PRO A 156 -5.28 1.03 -17.58
CA PRO A 156 -5.29 0.50 -18.93
C PRO A 156 -3.88 0.65 -19.47
N LYS A 157 -3.28 -0.42 -19.99
CA LYS A 157 -1.90 -0.40 -20.53
C LYS A 157 -1.76 0.81 -21.46
N GLN A 158 -1.24 1.93 -20.97
CA GLN A 158 -0.79 3.00 -21.82
C GLN A 158 0.43 2.41 -22.52
N ARG A 159 0.29 2.15 -23.82
CA ARG A 159 1.44 1.84 -24.66
C ARG A 159 2.42 3.01 -24.49
N PRO A 160 3.74 2.75 -24.43
CA PRO A 160 4.71 3.83 -24.46
C PRO A 160 4.39 4.72 -25.66
N MET A 161 4.25 6.02 -25.40
CA MET A 161 3.91 7.03 -26.40
C MET A 161 4.84 6.89 -27.62
N PRO A 162 4.33 6.55 -28.81
CA PRO A 162 5.10 6.72 -30.01
C PRO A 162 5.16 8.22 -30.31
N VAL A 163 6.38 8.72 -30.46
CA VAL A 163 6.65 10.03 -31.03
C VAL A 163 6.03 10.08 -32.44
N GLY A 164 5.15 11.07 -32.66
CA GLY A 164 4.97 11.70 -33.97
C GLY A 164 3.81 11.26 -34.88
N ARG A 165 2.99 12.28 -35.20
CA ARG A 165 2.16 12.52 -36.41
C ARG A 165 0.75 11.90 -36.53
N LYS A 166 -0.21 12.82 -36.32
CA LYS A 166 -1.43 13.14 -37.10
C LYS A 166 -2.24 12.01 -37.74
N ASP A 167 -3.52 12.03 -37.34
CA ASP A 167 -4.75 12.01 -38.15
C ASP A 167 -5.72 10.84 -37.92
N LYS A 168 -6.96 11.27 -37.58
CA LYS A 168 -8.26 10.62 -37.78
C LYS A 168 -8.55 9.35 -36.97
N CYS A 169 -9.13 9.53 -35.78
CA CYS A 169 -10.15 8.59 -35.29
C CYS A 169 -11.40 9.38 -34.89
N MET A 170 -12.43 9.33 -35.73
CA MET A 170 -13.60 10.20 -35.67
C MET A 170 -14.82 9.57 -34.96
N LYS A 171 -14.66 8.44 -34.26
CA LYS A 171 -15.84 7.69 -33.76
C LYS A 171 -15.76 7.03 -32.37
N ASP A 172 -14.65 7.10 -31.65
CA ASP A 172 -14.52 6.34 -30.38
C ASP A 172 -13.98 7.16 -29.19
N HIS A 173 -14.17 8.47 -29.19
CA HIS A 173 -13.82 9.30 -28.04
C HIS A 173 -15.09 9.81 -27.35
N TYR A 174 -15.52 9.13 -26.29
CA TYR A 174 -16.35 9.75 -25.26
C TYR A 174 -15.43 10.59 -24.37
N HIS A 175 -15.75 11.87 -24.19
CA HIS A 175 -14.86 12.85 -23.57
C HIS A 175 -14.81 12.80 -22.04
N LEU A 176 -15.63 11.98 -21.37
CA LEU A 176 -15.74 11.93 -19.91
C LEU A 176 -15.48 10.52 -19.34
N PRO A 177 -14.86 10.39 -18.15
CA PRO A 177 -14.57 9.10 -17.51
C PRO A 177 -15.79 8.42 -16.84
N TYR A 178 -16.99 8.98 -16.97
CA TYR A 178 -18.25 8.49 -16.38
C TYR A 178 -19.46 8.81 -17.30
N ARG A 179 -20.65 8.28 -16.96
CA ARG A 179 -21.90 8.43 -17.74
C ARG A 179 -23.05 8.93 -16.86
N TRP A 180 -23.84 9.88 -17.37
CA TRP A 180 -25.09 10.36 -16.79
C TRP A 180 -26.26 9.53 -17.32
N GLN A 181 -27.03 8.92 -16.42
CA GLN A 181 -28.14 8.04 -16.76
C GLN A 181 -29.40 8.38 -15.97
N ALA A 182 -30.57 8.25 -16.62
CA ALA A 182 -31.86 8.40 -15.98
C ALA A 182 -32.55 7.03 -15.81
N LEU A 183 -33.13 6.79 -14.63
CA LEU A 183 -33.91 5.58 -14.38
C LEU A 183 -35.29 5.72 -15.01
N ARG A 184 -35.57 4.92 -16.05
CA ARG A 184 -36.88 4.81 -16.70
C ARG A 184 -37.50 3.44 -16.44
N ALA A 185 -38.74 3.25 -16.91
CA ALA A 185 -39.54 2.04 -16.66
C ALA A 185 -38.84 0.73 -17.07
N ASN A 186 -37.90 0.79 -18.02
CA ASN A 186 -37.20 -0.38 -18.56
C ASN A 186 -35.71 -0.45 -18.17
N GLY A 187 -35.25 0.42 -17.26
CA GLY A 187 -33.86 0.44 -16.77
C GLY A 187 -33.20 1.81 -16.86
N TRP A 188 -31.87 1.81 -16.76
CA TRP A 188 -31.05 3.02 -16.87
C TRP A 188 -30.75 3.32 -18.33
N GLU A 189 -31.09 4.54 -18.76
CA GLU A 189 -30.83 5.03 -20.12
C GLU A 189 -29.85 6.21 -20.09
N ASP A 190 -28.89 6.23 -21.02
CA ASP A 190 -27.92 7.32 -21.15
C ASP A 190 -28.64 8.62 -21.55
N MET A 191 -28.21 9.75 -20.97
CA MET A 191 -28.74 11.06 -21.33
C MET A 191 -28.04 11.58 -22.59
N ASP A 192 -28.81 12.11 -23.54
CA ASP A 192 -28.26 12.60 -24.83
C ASP A 192 -27.37 13.84 -24.68
N ASP A 193 -27.55 14.63 -23.61
CA ASP A 193 -26.86 15.90 -23.36
C ASP A 193 -26.08 15.86 -22.04
N MET A 194 -25.02 15.05 -22.00
CA MET A 194 -24.23 14.81 -20.78
C MET A 194 -23.36 16.00 -20.36
N GLU A 195 -22.95 16.87 -21.30
CA GLU A 195 -22.13 18.06 -20.99
C GLU A 195 -22.92 19.11 -20.24
N SER A 196 -24.17 19.37 -20.64
CA SER A 196 -25.03 20.34 -19.97
C SER A 196 -25.48 19.85 -18.59
N VAL A 197 -25.65 18.54 -18.41
CA VAL A 197 -25.93 17.93 -17.09
C VAL A 197 -24.73 18.08 -16.16
N GLU A 198 -23.52 17.87 -16.67
CA GLU A 198 -22.30 18.07 -15.89
C GLU A 198 -22.14 19.54 -15.45
N GLU A 199 -22.36 20.48 -16.37
CA GLU A 199 -22.28 21.92 -16.08
C GLU A 199 -23.31 22.33 -15.01
N ALA A 200 -24.55 21.83 -15.11
CA ALA A 200 -25.59 22.09 -14.12
C ALA A 200 -25.31 21.45 -12.76
N TYR A 201 -24.76 20.23 -12.72
CA TYR A 201 -24.41 19.54 -11.48
C TYR A 201 -23.26 20.23 -10.73
N CYS A 202 -22.25 20.71 -11.47
CA CYS A 202 -21.10 21.42 -10.90
C CYS A 202 -21.39 22.87 -10.49
N ASN A 203 -22.55 23.42 -10.84
CA ASN A 203 -22.93 24.78 -10.47
C ASN A 203 -23.64 24.78 -9.10
N ILE A 204 -22.90 25.10 -8.03
CA ILE A 204 -23.37 25.08 -6.62
C ILE A 204 -24.35 26.24 -6.31
N SER A 205 -24.89 26.91 -7.33
CA SER A 205 -25.76 28.09 -7.18
C SER A 205 -27.28 27.78 -7.22
N ASN A 206 -27.67 26.51 -7.12
CA ASN A 206 -29.09 26.07 -7.10
C ASN A 206 -29.60 25.77 -5.69
#